data_AF-A0A7X7VW92-F1
#
_entry.id   AF-A0A7X7VW92-F1
#
_cell.length_a   1.000
_cell.length_b   1.000
_cell.length_c   1.000
_cell.angle_alpha   90.00
_cell.angle_beta   90.00
_cell.angle_gamma   90.00
#
_symmetry.space_group_name_H-M   'P 1'
#
loop_
_entity.id
_entity.type
_entity.pdbx_description
1 polymer ?
#
loop_
_entity_poly.entity_id
_entity_poly.type
_entity_poly.pdbx_seq_one_letter_code
_entity_poly.pdbx_strand_id
1 'polypeptide(L)'
;MNTDQTLRKKVTKWLEEAYETDDDRTCEALARNVLSVSPDNPEALLLLAEVFQGDEQEYQERLRHVLEVLRRPEADWRGLLSEGCLPEWLKAASLQRLAFSLLGNENSSEEELSEALSLSGELVDLDPEGQTLGRLLRYGALLRLGRYREALKESMADQTDSPERAYTKALASFRLSGPCKEAYQALCSAIRLDPDLPFLMTGIWEMDDEYSEDTDRDRAMALVFGPLLEQDEQTAAWFNTPFLLFGFLTDRLPEEMAQSLEPQLEEAGMADMLKMAQGQLEALLQQDAEQDPDKIDDLAADILAQIGDF
;
A
#
# COMPACT_ATOMS: atom_id res chain seq x y z
N MET A 1 -37.52 -14.88 24.85
CA MET A 1 -36.45 -15.80 24.44
C MET A 1 -36.58 -16.30 22.99
N ASN A 2 -37.76 -16.66 22.47
CA ASN A 2 -37.87 -17.22 21.10
C ASN A 2 -37.78 -16.17 19.96
N THR A 3 -38.21 -14.93 20.22
CA THR A 3 -38.21 -13.83 19.23
C THR A 3 -36.80 -13.35 18.88
N ASP A 4 -35.92 -13.30 19.87
CA ASP A 4 -34.53 -12.81 19.75
C ASP A 4 -33.67 -13.76 18.89
N GLN A 5 -33.83 -15.07 19.11
CA GLN A 5 -33.15 -16.09 18.31
C GLN A 5 -33.65 -16.15 16.85
N THR A 6 -34.92 -15.85 16.62
CA THR A 6 -35.50 -15.81 15.26
C THR A 6 -34.99 -14.58 14.50
N LEU A 7 -34.91 -13.43 15.17
CA LEU A 7 -34.35 -12.21 14.59
C LEU A 7 -32.87 -12.37 14.25
N ARG A 8 -32.08 -12.92 15.18
CA ARG A 8 -30.65 -13.18 14.97
C ARG A 8 -30.42 -14.06 13.73
N LYS A 9 -31.12 -15.19 13.62
CA LYS A 9 -31.01 -16.07 12.43
C LYS A 9 -31.34 -15.34 11.13
N LYS A 10 -32.32 -14.43 11.16
CA LYS A 10 -32.71 -13.66 9.98
C LYS A 10 -31.62 -12.66 9.59
N VAL A 11 -31.05 -11.95 10.56
CA VAL A 11 -29.95 -11.00 10.33
C VAL A 11 -28.70 -11.71 9.84
N THR A 12 -28.29 -12.80 10.49
CA THR A 12 -27.14 -13.61 10.05
C THR A 12 -27.28 -14.05 8.60
N LYS A 13 -28.45 -14.56 8.22
CA LYS A 13 -28.72 -14.95 6.84
C LYS A 13 -28.60 -13.78 5.85
N TRP A 14 -29.09 -12.59 6.20
CA TRP A 14 -28.95 -11.41 5.34
C TRP A 14 -27.49 -10.98 5.18
N LEU A 15 -26.68 -11.07 6.24
CA LEU A 15 -25.26 -10.73 6.18
C LEU A 15 -24.47 -11.75 5.36
N GLU A 16 -24.71 -13.05 5.56
CA GLU A 16 -24.10 -14.13 4.76
C GLU A 16 -24.42 -13.96 3.27
N GLU A 17 -25.70 -13.76 2.91
CA GLU A 17 -26.10 -13.51 1.52
C GLU A 17 -25.49 -12.22 0.94
N ALA A 18 -25.19 -11.22 1.79
CA ALA A 18 -24.57 -9.97 1.35
C ALA A 18 -23.07 -10.13 1.07
N TYR A 19 -22.37 -11.00 1.80
CA TYR A 19 -20.97 -11.33 1.51
C TYR A 19 -20.80 -12.27 0.32
N GLU A 20 -21.78 -13.12 0.05
CA GLU A 20 -21.73 -14.11 -1.04
C GLU A 20 -22.15 -13.54 -2.41
N THR A 21 -22.72 -12.33 -2.46
CA THR A 21 -23.25 -11.76 -3.71
C THR A 21 -22.25 -10.83 -4.38
N ASP A 22 -22.07 -11.00 -5.69
CA ASP A 22 -21.29 -10.09 -6.54
C ASP A 22 -22.12 -8.88 -7.08
N ASP A 23 -23.38 -8.74 -6.67
CA ASP A 23 -24.26 -7.64 -7.12
C ASP A 23 -24.41 -6.57 -6.03
N ASP A 24 -23.78 -5.42 -6.24
CA ASP A 24 -23.83 -4.24 -5.38
C ASP A 24 -25.24 -3.89 -4.92
N ARG A 25 -26.24 -3.98 -5.82
CA ARG A 25 -27.64 -3.65 -5.50
C ARG A 25 -28.27 -4.65 -4.54
N THR A 26 -27.93 -5.92 -4.68
CA THR A 26 -28.40 -6.99 -3.79
C THR A 26 -27.76 -6.85 -2.43
N CYS A 27 -26.44 -6.63 -2.37
CA CYS A 27 -25.73 -6.34 -1.13
C CYS A 27 -26.32 -5.11 -0.41
N GLU A 28 -26.56 -4.01 -1.13
CA GLU A 28 -27.18 -2.79 -0.58
C GLU A 28 -28.56 -3.09 0.02
N ALA A 29 -29.41 -3.83 -0.69
CA ALA A 29 -30.75 -4.18 -0.22
C ALA A 29 -30.71 -5.06 1.04
N LEU A 30 -29.78 -6.02 1.11
CA LEU A 30 -29.59 -6.90 2.27
C LEU A 30 -29.06 -6.13 3.48
N ALA A 31 -28.07 -5.28 3.30
CA ALA A 31 -27.55 -4.42 4.36
C ALA A 31 -28.65 -3.48 4.90
N ARG A 32 -29.47 -2.88 4.02
CA ARG A 32 -30.63 -2.07 4.44
C ARG A 32 -31.67 -2.87 5.23
N ASN A 33 -31.86 -4.16 4.91
CA ASN A 33 -32.75 -5.01 5.70
C ASN A 33 -32.22 -5.21 7.13
N VAL A 34 -30.91 -5.40 7.30
CA VAL A 34 -30.28 -5.46 8.63
C VAL A 34 -30.49 -4.15 9.39
N LEU A 35 -30.24 -3.00 8.75
CA LEU A 35 -30.40 -1.68 9.38
C LEU A 35 -31.86 -1.36 9.73
N SER A 36 -32.84 -1.96 9.05
CA SER A 36 -34.26 -1.78 9.40
C SER A 36 -34.62 -2.37 10.77
N VAL A 37 -33.86 -3.35 11.26
CA VAL A 37 -34.07 -4.00 12.57
C VAL A 37 -32.98 -3.65 13.58
N SER A 38 -31.80 -3.25 13.12
CA SER A 38 -30.67 -2.81 13.92
C SER A 38 -30.01 -1.60 13.25
N PRO A 39 -30.54 -0.37 13.45
CA PRO A 39 -30.12 0.83 12.72
C PRO A 39 -28.65 1.19 12.83
N ASP A 40 -28.02 0.85 13.96
CA ASP A 40 -26.60 1.10 14.22
C ASP A 40 -25.78 -0.19 14.03
N ASN A 41 -26.16 -1.13 13.15
CA ASN A 41 -25.34 -2.32 12.91
C ASN A 41 -24.08 -1.96 12.11
N PRO A 42 -22.86 -2.02 12.68
CA PRO A 42 -21.65 -1.54 12.02
C PRO A 42 -21.22 -2.40 10.82
N GLU A 43 -21.55 -3.69 10.82
CA GLU A 43 -21.24 -4.60 9.72
C GLU A 43 -22.07 -4.25 8.48
N ALA A 44 -23.39 -4.04 8.66
CA ALA A 44 -24.26 -3.59 7.58
C ALA A 44 -23.95 -2.15 7.13
N LEU A 45 -23.57 -1.26 8.06
CA LEU A 45 -23.12 0.09 7.69
C LEU A 45 -21.83 0.05 6.86
N LEU A 46 -20.89 -0.83 7.19
CA LEU A 46 -19.66 -1.02 6.42
C LEU A 46 -19.95 -1.59 5.03
N LEU A 47 -20.79 -2.62 4.91
CA LEU A 47 -21.23 -3.16 3.62
C LEU A 47 -21.89 -2.07 2.74
N LEU A 48 -22.72 -1.21 3.33
CA LEU A 48 -23.29 -0.06 2.61
C LEU A 48 -22.26 0.98 2.17
N ALA A 49 -21.14 1.11 2.88
CA ALA A 49 -20.04 1.97 2.45
C ALA A 49 -19.26 1.30 1.30
N GLU A 50 -19.08 -0.02 1.32
CA GLU A 50 -18.33 -0.76 0.30
C GLU A 50 -18.98 -0.72 -1.08
N VAL A 51 -20.32 -0.86 -1.15
CA VAL A 51 -21.06 -0.81 -2.43
C VAL A 51 -21.49 0.62 -2.81
N PHE A 52 -20.97 1.63 -2.11
CA PHE A 52 -21.33 3.02 -2.35
C PHE A 52 -20.62 3.57 -3.59
N GLN A 53 -21.41 4.04 -4.56
CA GLN A 53 -20.93 4.55 -5.85
C GLN A 53 -21.06 6.09 -5.98
N GLY A 54 -21.15 6.80 -4.85
CA GLY A 54 -21.24 8.27 -4.84
C GLY A 54 -19.87 8.94 -4.72
N ASP A 55 -19.84 10.16 -4.18
CA ASP A 55 -18.59 10.91 -4.05
C ASP A 55 -17.75 10.51 -2.83
N GLU A 56 -16.46 10.79 -2.92
CA GLU A 56 -15.46 10.43 -1.91
C GLU A 56 -15.76 11.01 -0.53
N GLN A 57 -16.31 12.21 -0.46
CA GLN A 57 -16.61 12.85 0.83
C GLN A 57 -17.74 12.10 1.54
N GLU A 58 -18.82 11.75 0.83
CA GLU A 58 -19.91 10.96 1.40
C GLU A 58 -19.43 9.55 1.79
N TYR A 59 -18.53 8.94 1.01
CA TYR A 59 -17.89 7.67 1.38
C TYR A 59 -17.14 7.77 2.72
N GLN A 60 -16.31 8.81 2.88
CA GLN A 60 -15.58 9.04 4.13
C GLN A 60 -16.51 9.32 5.31
N GLU A 61 -17.59 10.09 5.12
CA GLU A 61 -18.59 10.35 6.16
C GLU A 61 -19.28 9.05 6.63
N ARG A 62 -19.57 8.13 5.69
CA ARG A 62 -20.11 6.81 6.02
C ARG A 62 -19.14 5.98 6.87
N LEU A 63 -17.85 5.96 6.51
CA LEU A 63 -16.82 5.26 7.29
C LEU A 63 -16.63 5.89 8.69
N ARG A 64 -16.64 7.22 8.78
CA ARG A 64 -16.61 7.92 10.08
C ARG A 64 -17.80 7.53 10.95
N HIS A 65 -18.99 7.36 10.36
CA HIS A 65 -20.17 6.91 11.08
C HIS A 65 -20.04 5.47 11.59
N VAL A 66 -19.49 4.55 10.79
CA VAL A 66 -19.19 3.17 11.24
C VAL A 66 -18.26 3.20 12.48
N LEU A 67 -17.18 3.99 12.42
CA LEU A 67 -16.23 4.14 13.53
C LEU A 67 -16.88 4.76 14.76
N GLU A 68 -17.76 5.74 14.60
CA GLU A 68 -18.53 6.34 15.69
C GLU A 68 -19.39 5.29 16.40
N VAL A 69 -20.11 4.47 15.65
CA VAL A 69 -20.94 3.38 16.18
C VAL A 69 -20.09 2.35 16.93
N LEU A 70 -18.95 1.95 16.38
CA LEU A 70 -18.03 0.97 16.99
C LEU A 70 -17.40 1.46 18.30
N ARG A 71 -17.26 2.78 18.50
CA ARG A 71 -16.76 3.35 19.76
C ARG A 71 -17.77 3.32 20.90
N ARG A 72 -19.05 3.04 20.63
CA ARG A 72 -20.11 3.06 21.66
C ARG A 72 -20.01 1.81 22.56
N PRO A 73 -20.00 1.96 23.90
CA PRO A 73 -19.71 0.85 24.82
C PRO A 73 -20.85 -0.18 24.96
N GLU A 74 -22.10 0.23 24.81
CA GLU A 74 -23.30 -0.60 24.96
C GLU A 74 -24.08 -0.61 23.64
N ALA A 75 -23.90 -1.70 22.90
CA ALA A 75 -24.34 -1.80 21.52
C ALA A 75 -25.28 -2.99 21.33
N ASP A 76 -26.57 -2.71 21.13
CA ASP A 76 -27.60 -3.71 20.84
C ASP A 76 -27.30 -4.52 19.56
N TRP A 77 -26.47 -3.97 18.66
CA TRP A 77 -26.04 -4.63 17.44
C TRP A 77 -25.06 -5.78 17.65
N ARG A 78 -24.38 -5.88 18.81
CA ARG A 78 -23.35 -6.93 19.03
C ARG A 78 -23.89 -8.35 18.89
N GLY A 79 -25.15 -8.57 19.28
CA GLY A 79 -25.81 -9.88 19.15
C GLY A 79 -26.27 -10.21 17.73
N LEU A 80 -26.14 -9.25 16.80
CA LEU A 80 -26.66 -9.27 15.44
C LEU A 80 -25.55 -9.14 14.39
N LEU A 81 -24.30 -9.38 14.76
CA LEU A 81 -23.21 -9.58 13.79
C LEU A 81 -23.29 -10.97 13.16
N SER A 82 -22.64 -11.16 12.01
CA SER A 82 -22.43 -12.48 11.42
C SER A 82 -21.60 -13.38 12.34
N GLU A 83 -21.69 -14.69 12.12
CA GLU A 83 -20.97 -15.65 12.94
C GLU A 83 -19.44 -15.52 12.74
N GLY A 84 -18.70 -15.36 13.83
CA GLY A 84 -17.25 -15.17 13.80
C GLY A 84 -16.79 -13.73 13.56
N CYS A 85 -17.68 -12.82 13.15
CA CYS A 85 -17.33 -11.41 12.98
C CYS A 85 -17.05 -10.73 14.33
N LEU A 86 -15.86 -10.13 14.44
CA LEU A 86 -15.41 -9.40 15.62
C LEU A 86 -15.53 -7.88 15.38
N PRO A 87 -16.03 -7.10 16.35
CA PRO A 87 -16.07 -5.63 16.25
C PRO A 87 -14.70 -5.01 15.92
N GLU A 88 -13.62 -5.60 16.41
CA GLU A 88 -12.25 -5.18 16.16
C GLU A 88 -11.86 -5.30 14.69
N TRP A 89 -12.35 -6.33 13.99
CA TRP A 89 -12.13 -6.49 12.55
C TRP A 89 -12.87 -5.42 11.74
N LEU A 90 -14.14 -5.16 12.08
CA LEU A 90 -14.91 -4.08 11.45
C LEU A 90 -14.24 -2.72 11.68
N LYS A 91 -13.69 -2.52 12.88
CA LYS A 91 -12.94 -1.31 13.22
C LYS A 91 -11.66 -1.20 12.40
N ALA A 92 -10.84 -2.24 12.34
CA ALA A 92 -9.62 -2.26 11.55
C ALA A 92 -9.90 -1.99 10.06
N ALA A 93 -10.90 -2.68 9.49
CA ALA A 93 -11.35 -2.51 8.12
C ALA A 93 -11.79 -1.07 7.82
N SER A 94 -12.55 -0.46 8.73
CA SER A 94 -13.04 0.92 8.60
C SER A 94 -11.93 1.96 8.74
N LEU A 95 -11.01 1.76 9.71
CA LEU A 95 -9.83 2.62 9.90
C LEU A 95 -8.94 2.60 8.67
N GLN A 96 -8.64 1.41 8.14
CA GLN A 96 -7.80 1.23 6.95
C GLN A 96 -8.41 1.93 5.74
N ARG A 97 -9.69 1.65 5.43
CA ARG A 97 -10.39 2.25 4.27
C ARG A 97 -10.44 3.77 4.37
N LEU A 98 -10.76 4.31 5.55
CA LEU A 98 -10.84 5.76 5.76
C LEU A 98 -9.46 6.41 5.65
N ALA A 99 -8.44 5.85 6.31
CA ALA A 99 -7.09 6.37 6.23
C ALA A 99 -6.55 6.32 4.80
N PHE A 100 -6.80 5.24 4.06
CA PHE A 100 -6.40 5.10 2.67
C PHE A 100 -7.09 6.13 1.78
N SER A 101 -8.42 6.27 1.89
CA SER A 101 -9.21 7.29 1.18
C SER A 101 -8.69 8.72 1.43
N LEU A 102 -8.43 9.07 2.69
CA LEU A 102 -7.88 10.38 3.06
C LEU A 102 -6.47 10.61 2.49
N LEU A 103 -5.69 9.55 2.29
CA LEU A 103 -4.35 9.63 1.69
C LEU A 103 -4.37 9.58 0.16
N GLY A 104 -5.38 8.97 -0.46
CA GLY A 104 -5.45 8.82 -1.92
C GLY A 104 -5.84 10.11 -2.64
N ASN A 105 -6.44 11.08 -1.95
CA ASN A 105 -6.81 12.35 -2.57
C ASN A 105 -5.59 13.31 -2.64
N GLU A 106 -5.19 13.67 -3.86
CA GLU A 106 -4.08 14.61 -4.12
C GLU A 106 -4.28 15.96 -3.42
N ASN A 107 -5.53 16.39 -3.26
CA ASN A 107 -5.91 17.67 -2.68
C ASN A 107 -6.23 17.63 -1.18
N SER A 108 -5.93 16.52 -0.49
CA SER A 108 -6.15 16.41 0.96
C SER A 108 -5.50 17.57 1.72
N SER A 109 -6.29 18.17 2.59
CA SER A 109 -5.87 19.19 3.55
C SER A 109 -4.94 18.64 4.62
N GLU A 110 -4.23 19.52 5.33
CA GLU A 110 -3.39 19.14 6.46
C GLU A 110 -4.22 18.49 7.58
N GLU A 111 -5.48 18.92 7.77
CA GLU A 111 -6.42 18.32 8.69
C GLU A 111 -6.78 16.88 8.31
N GLU A 112 -7.10 16.62 7.06
CA GLU A 112 -7.41 15.26 6.56
C GLU A 112 -6.20 14.33 6.66
N LEU A 113 -5.00 14.83 6.33
CA LEU A 113 -3.76 14.06 6.48
C LEU A 113 -3.43 13.79 7.95
N SER A 114 -3.73 14.73 8.84
CA SER A 114 -3.58 14.55 10.30
C SER A 114 -4.60 13.53 10.85
N GLU A 115 -5.82 13.53 10.31
CA GLU A 115 -6.82 12.49 10.60
C GLU A 115 -6.32 11.13 10.14
N ALA A 116 -5.82 11.00 8.90
CA ALA A 116 -5.25 9.76 8.38
C ALA A 116 -4.09 9.25 9.25
N LEU A 117 -3.21 10.14 9.74
CA LEU A 117 -2.14 9.79 10.67
C LEU A 117 -2.68 9.27 12.02
N SER A 118 -3.76 9.86 12.54
CA SER A 118 -4.39 9.41 13.77
C SER A 118 -5.05 8.04 13.60
N LEU A 119 -5.78 7.84 12.51
CA LEU A 119 -6.49 6.60 12.20
C LEU A 119 -5.52 5.44 11.96
N SER A 120 -4.45 5.68 11.21
CA SER A 120 -3.40 4.69 10.97
C SER A 120 -2.62 4.34 12.24
N GLY A 121 -2.41 5.29 13.16
CA GLY A 121 -1.87 5.01 14.49
C GLY A 121 -2.77 4.07 15.30
N GLU A 122 -4.07 4.34 15.33
CA GLU A 122 -5.05 3.48 15.99
C GLU A 122 -5.09 2.07 15.34
N LEU A 123 -4.93 1.99 14.03
CA LEU A 123 -4.87 0.73 13.29
C LEU A 123 -3.62 -0.09 13.66
N VAL A 124 -2.45 0.54 13.74
CA VAL A 124 -1.20 -0.12 14.19
C VAL A 124 -1.32 -0.66 15.61
N ASP A 125 -1.99 0.07 16.51
CA ASP A 125 -2.21 -0.38 17.89
C ASP A 125 -3.17 -1.60 17.96
N LEU A 126 -4.13 -1.69 17.04
CA LEU A 126 -5.10 -2.80 16.96
C LEU A 126 -4.50 -4.06 16.34
N ASP A 127 -3.51 -3.91 15.47
CA ASP A 127 -2.86 -4.98 14.72
C ASP A 127 -1.33 -4.93 14.92
N PRO A 128 -0.84 -5.34 16.10
CA PRO A 128 0.59 -5.38 16.38
C PRO A 128 1.33 -6.43 15.56
N GLU A 129 0.61 -7.38 14.94
CA GLU A 129 1.19 -8.41 14.08
C GLU A 129 1.43 -7.91 12.64
N GLY A 130 0.82 -6.78 12.25
CA GLY A 130 1.05 -6.11 10.98
C GLY A 130 0.41 -6.80 9.78
N GLN A 131 -0.74 -7.46 10.00
CA GLN A 131 -1.57 -8.09 8.98
C GLN A 131 -2.33 -7.05 8.11
N THR A 132 -2.55 -5.86 8.65
CA THR A 132 -3.21 -4.71 8.01
C THR A 132 -2.19 -3.77 7.37
N LEU A 133 -2.69 -2.79 6.61
CA LEU A 133 -1.88 -1.72 6.01
C LEU A 133 -1.53 -0.60 7.00
N GLY A 134 -1.72 -0.79 8.31
CA GLY A 134 -1.55 0.27 9.32
C GLY A 134 -0.19 0.98 9.25
N ARG A 135 0.90 0.21 9.09
CA ARG A 135 2.25 0.79 8.97
C ARG A 135 2.43 1.60 7.69
N LEU A 136 2.00 1.05 6.54
CA LEU A 136 2.03 1.74 5.25
C LEU A 136 1.33 3.10 5.34
N LEU A 137 0.09 3.08 5.83
CA LEU A 137 -0.76 4.27 5.94
C LEU A 137 -0.15 5.30 6.90
N ARG A 138 0.43 4.84 8.02
CA ARG A 138 1.09 5.71 8.98
C ARG A 138 2.29 6.41 8.37
N TYR A 139 3.16 5.66 7.69
CA TYR A 139 4.31 6.24 7.01
C TYR A 139 3.90 7.18 5.88
N GLY A 140 2.93 6.77 5.04
CA GLY A 140 2.37 7.61 3.98
C GLY A 140 1.84 8.94 4.51
N ALA A 141 1.08 8.92 5.62
CA ALA A 141 0.57 10.14 6.25
C ALA A 141 1.70 11.04 6.77
N LEU A 142 2.72 10.48 7.43
CA LEU A 142 3.87 11.27 7.88
C LEU A 142 4.61 11.93 6.71
N LEU A 143 4.80 11.21 5.61
CA LEU A 143 5.47 11.72 4.41
C LEU A 143 4.63 12.82 3.73
N ARG A 144 3.33 12.62 3.53
CA ARG A 144 2.43 13.63 2.95
C ARG A 144 2.32 14.90 3.82
N LEU A 145 2.39 14.77 5.14
CA LEU A 145 2.46 15.90 6.08
C LEU A 145 3.82 16.61 6.11
N GLY A 146 4.82 16.13 5.35
CA GLY A 146 6.18 16.66 5.41
C GLY A 146 6.91 16.38 6.73
N ARG A 147 6.42 15.46 7.56
CA ARG A 147 7.01 15.07 8.86
C ARG A 147 8.16 14.07 8.67
N TYR A 148 9.08 14.38 7.73
CA TYR A 148 10.14 13.46 7.28
C TYR A 148 11.08 12.99 8.41
N ARG A 149 11.40 13.87 9.38
CA ARG A 149 12.25 13.50 10.53
C ARG A 149 11.60 12.42 11.39
N GLU A 150 10.28 12.47 11.52
CA GLU A 150 9.52 11.50 12.29
C GLU A 150 9.33 10.20 11.51
N ALA A 151 8.99 10.29 10.22
CA ALA A 151 8.95 9.14 9.32
C ALA A 151 10.28 8.35 9.34
N LEU A 152 11.41 9.05 9.25
CA LEU A 152 12.75 8.44 9.34
C LEU A 152 13.02 7.82 10.72
N LYS A 153 12.63 8.51 11.79
CA LYS A 153 12.84 7.99 13.15
C LYS A 153 12.01 6.72 13.40
N GLU A 154 10.76 6.72 12.97
CA GLU A 154 9.87 5.57 13.11
C GLU A 154 10.34 4.39 12.26
N SER A 155 10.68 4.61 10.99
CA SER A 155 11.21 3.54 10.14
C SER A 155 12.54 2.96 10.63
N MET A 156 13.38 3.76 11.31
CA MET A 156 14.60 3.26 11.96
C MET A 156 14.34 2.49 13.26
N ALA A 157 13.23 2.76 13.95
CA ALA A 157 12.85 2.07 15.18
C ALA A 157 12.08 0.76 14.91
N ASP A 158 11.42 0.67 13.75
CA ASP A 158 10.69 -0.51 13.29
C ASP A 158 11.64 -1.70 13.06
N GLN A 159 11.40 -2.76 13.83
CA GLN A 159 12.24 -3.96 13.82
C GLN A 159 11.90 -4.92 12.68
N THR A 160 10.75 -4.76 12.02
CA THR A 160 10.38 -5.60 10.87
C THR A 160 11.09 -5.12 9.62
N ASP A 161 11.79 -6.03 8.94
CA ASP A 161 12.32 -5.75 7.60
C ASP A 161 11.20 -5.85 6.58
N SER A 162 10.76 -4.70 6.06
CA SER A 162 9.66 -4.62 5.10
C SER A 162 9.88 -3.53 4.05
N PRO A 163 9.28 -3.68 2.86
CA PRO A 163 9.37 -2.68 1.80
C PRO A 163 8.84 -1.30 2.24
N GLU A 164 7.73 -1.23 2.99
CA GLU A 164 7.19 0.07 3.43
C GLU A 164 8.18 0.83 4.29
N ARG A 165 8.85 0.13 5.20
CA ARG A 165 9.87 0.72 6.07
C ARG A 165 11.05 1.22 5.25
N ALA A 166 11.53 0.42 4.30
CA ALA A 166 12.69 0.75 3.48
C ALA A 166 12.42 1.94 2.54
N TYR A 167 11.28 1.94 1.85
CA TYR A 167 10.87 3.07 1.00
C TYR A 167 10.61 4.34 1.80
N THR A 168 10.00 4.22 2.99
CA THR A 168 9.84 5.37 3.90
C THR A 168 11.20 5.94 4.31
N LYS A 169 12.17 5.09 4.64
CA LYS A 169 13.52 5.52 4.98
C LYS A 169 14.20 6.22 3.80
N ALA A 170 14.08 5.69 2.58
CA ALA A 170 14.64 6.29 1.37
C ALA A 170 14.03 7.68 1.10
N LEU A 171 12.69 7.76 1.04
CA LEU A 171 11.94 9.00 0.81
C LEU A 171 12.25 10.06 1.88
N ALA A 172 12.17 9.70 3.16
CA ALA A 172 12.44 10.63 4.24
C ALA A 172 13.90 11.10 4.26
N SER A 173 14.86 10.21 3.97
CA SER A 173 16.29 10.58 3.90
C SER A 173 16.56 11.54 2.77
N PHE A 174 16.01 11.26 1.58
CA PHE A 174 16.07 12.15 0.41
C PHE A 174 15.45 13.51 0.71
N ARG A 175 14.24 13.56 1.30
CA ARG A 175 13.57 14.82 1.62
C ARG A 175 14.31 15.66 2.66
N LEU A 176 15.04 15.03 3.57
CA LEU A 176 15.82 15.74 4.61
C LEU A 176 17.21 16.19 4.13
N SER A 177 17.85 15.41 3.27
CA SER A 177 19.29 15.58 2.95
C SER A 177 19.55 15.88 1.48
N GLY A 178 18.53 15.79 0.63
CA GLY A 178 18.66 15.84 -0.82
C GLY A 178 19.25 14.56 -1.41
N PRO A 179 19.67 14.60 -2.69
CA PRO A 179 20.35 13.49 -3.33
C PRO A 179 21.73 13.28 -2.71
N CYS A 180 21.86 12.28 -1.84
CA CYS A 180 23.12 11.90 -1.20
C CYS A 180 23.28 10.38 -1.17
N LYS A 181 24.50 9.94 -0.86
CA LYS A 181 24.87 8.52 -0.79
C LYS A 181 23.96 7.73 0.15
N GLU A 182 23.64 8.28 1.32
CA GLU A 182 22.79 7.61 2.31
C GLU A 182 21.36 7.42 1.80
N ALA A 183 20.78 8.41 1.12
CA ALA A 183 19.45 8.30 0.52
C ALA A 183 19.44 7.28 -0.63
N TYR A 184 20.49 7.30 -1.46
CA TYR A 184 20.65 6.35 -2.56
C TYR A 184 20.80 4.91 -2.08
N GLN A 185 21.62 4.68 -1.05
CA GLN A 185 21.78 3.36 -0.43
C GLN A 185 20.48 2.86 0.22
N ALA A 186 19.72 3.76 0.85
CA ALA A 186 18.41 3.42 1.40
C ALA A 186 17.44 3.01 0.27
N LEU A 187 17.48 3.69 -0.88
CA LEU A 187 16.66 3.33 -2.04
C LEU A 187 17.06 1.98 -2.64
N CYS A 188 18.36 1.71 -2.82
CA CYS A 188 18.84 0.40 -3.29
C CYS A 188 18.44 -0.73 -2.34
N SER A 189 18.47 -0.47 -1.03
CA SER A 189 18.01 -1.43 -0.02
C SER A 189 16.50 -1.68 -0.13
N ALA A 190 15.71 -0.66 -0.49
CA ALA A 190 14.27 -0.79 -0.69
C ALA A 190 13.95 -1.61 -1.95
N ILE A 191 14.63 -1.33 -3.07
CA ILE A 191 14.53 -2.09 -4.33
C ILE A 191 14.89 -3.57 -4.10
N ARG A 192 15.91 -3.86 -3.27
CA ARG A 192 16.27 -5.24 -2.95
C ARG A 192 15.15 -6.01 -2.23
N LEU A 193 14.43 -5.36 -1.32
CA LEU A 193 13.36 -6.01 -0.55
C LEU A 193 12.12 -6.25 -1.39
N ASP A 194 11.89 -5.40 -2.38
CA ASP A 194 10.77 -5.50 -3.31
C ASP A 194 11.23 -5.03 -4.71
N PRO A 195 11.76 -5.97 -5.52
CA PRO A 195 12.29 -5.66 -6.85
C PRO A 195 11.26 -5.13 -7.84
N ASP A 196 9.97 -5.44 -7.62
CA ASP A 196 8.89 -5.19 -8.59
C ASP A 196 8.14 -3.87 -8.30
N LEU A 197 8.03 -3.48 -7.02
CA LEU A 197 7.38 -2.23 -6.61
C LEU A 197 7.87 -0.95 -7.31
N PRO A 198 9.16 -0.76 -7.67
CA PRO A 198 9.62 0.35 -8.47
C PRO A 198 8.84 0.56 -9.76
N PHE A 199 8.47 -0.52 -10.44
CA PHE A 199 7.79 -0.47 -11.74
C PHE A 199 6.30 -0.17 -11.58
N LEU A 200 5.69 -0.66 -10.49
CA LEU A 200 4.31 -0.33 -10.12
C LEU A 200 4.19 1.15 -9.69
N MET A 201 5.11 1.63 -8.84
CA MET A 201 5.11 3.02 -8.35
C MET A 201 5.29 4.06 -9.47
N THR A 202 6.01 3.70 -10.54
CA THR A 202 6.29 4.58 -11.69
C THR A 202 5.31 4.41 -12.84
N GLY A 203 4.37 3.46 -12.73
CA GLY A 203 3.44 3.13 -13.80
C GLY A 203 4.09 2.52 -15.05
N ILE A 204 5.32 1.99 -14.93
CA ILE A 204 5.96 1.23 -16.01
C ILE A 204 5.23 -0.11 -16.21
N TRP A 205 4.83 -0.73 -15.11
CA TRP A 205 3.93 -1.88 -15.12
C TRP A 205 2.51 -1.41 -14.83
N GLU A 206 1.57 -1.94 -15.60
CA GLU A 206 0.16 -1.78 -15.29
C GLU A 206 -0.17 -2.63 -14.07
N MET A 207 -1.03 -2.14 -13.19
CA MET A 207 -1.54 -2.96 -12.10
C MET A 207 -2.58 -3.93 -12.69
N ASP A 208 -2.22 -5.20 -12.81
CA ASP A 208 -3.12 -6.23 -13.30
C ASP A 208 -4.39 -6.29 -12.42
N ASP A 209 -5.55 -6.51 -13.05
CA ASP A 209 -6.84 -6.63 -12.37
C ASP A 209 -7.01 -8.01 -11.67
N GLU A 210 -6.03 -8.91 -11.74
CA GLU A 210 -6.09 -10.24 -11.14
C GLU A 210 -5.73 -10.22 -9.64
N TYR A 211 -6.72 -10.50 -8.80
CA TYR A 211 -6.64 -10.45 -7.35
C TYR A 211 -5.77 -11.58 -6.75
N SER A 212 -4.62 -11.24 -6.18
CA SER A 212 -3.93 -12.02 -5.15
C SER A 212 -3.66 -11.16 -3.91
N GLU A 213 -3.57 -11.76 -2.71
CA GLU A 213 -3.35 -11.00 -1.47
C GLU A 213 -1.99 -10.27 -1.45
N ASP A 214 -0.96 -10.84 -2.09
CA ASP A 214 0.36 -10.18 -2.22
C ASP A 214 0.28 -8.99 -3.19
N THR A 215 -0.45 -9.13 -4.31
CA THR A 215 -0.67 -8.01 -5.25
C THR A 215 -1.43 -6.84 -4.64
N ASP A 216 -2.26 -7.06 -3.61
CA ASP A 216 -3.02 -5.97 -2.96
C ASP A 216 -2.12 -5.07 -2.11
N ARG A 217 -1.09 -5.63 -1.48
CA ARG A 217 -0.16 -4.87 -0.65
C ARG A 217 0.77 -4.02 -1.51
N ASP A 218 1.30 -4.57 -2.59
CA ASP A 218 2.19 -3.86 -3.52
C ASP A 218 1.43 -2.76 -4.24
N ARG A 219 0.19 -3.03 -4.65
CA ARG A 219 -0.75 -2.03 -5.17
C ARG A 219 -1.00 -0.90 -4.18
N ALA A 220 -1.25 -1.23 -2.91
CA ALA A 220 -1.43 -0.22 -1.87
C ALA A 220 -0.16 0.63 -1.69
N MET A 221 1.03 0.00 -1.69
CA MET A 221 2.31 0.71 -1.60
C MET A 221 2.53 1.63 -2.79
N ALA A 222 2.24 1.17 -4.00
CA ALA A 222 2.35 1.96 -5.23
C ALA A 222 1.46 3.20 -5.17
N LEU A 223 0.21 3.05 -4.73
CA LEU A 223 -0.73 4.17 -4.59
C LEU A 223 -0.34 5.16 -3.48
N VAL A 224 0.33 4.71 -2.41
CA VAL A 224 0.78 5.59 -1.31
C VAL A 224 2.10 6.29 -1.62
N PHE A 225 3.06 5.59 -2.22
CA PHE A 225 4.41 6.12 -2.47
C PHE A 225 4.59 6.74 -3.85
N GLY A 226 3.94 6.24 -4.90
CA GLY A 226 4.04 6.75 -6.27
C GLY A 226 3.87 8.28 -6.36
N PRO A 227 2.76 8.84 -5.83
CA PRO A 227 2.54 10.29 -5.84
C PRO A 227 3.63 11.11 -5.10
N LEU A 228 4.37 10.49 -4.17
CA LEU A 228 5.46 11.16 -3.45
C LEU A 228 6.75 11.28 -4.29
N LEU A 229 6.91 10.40 -5.29
CA LEU A 229 8.03 10.42 -6.24
C LEU A 229 7.81 11.49 -7.31
N GLU A 230 6.56 11.72 -7.70
CA GLU A 230 6.16 12.60 -8.80
C GLU A 230 5.88 14.05 -8.38
N GLN A 231 6.17 14.42 -7.13
CA GLN A 231 5.89 15.78 -6.62
C GLN A 231 6.56 16.89 -7.43
N ASP A 232 7.75 16.63 -7.98
CA ASP A 232 8.49 17.54 -8.83
C ASP A 232 9.44 16.79 -9.76
N GLU A 233 9.80 17.42 -10.89
CA GLU A 233 10.64 16.83 -11.94
C GLU A 233 12.01 16.37 -11.42
N GLN A 234 12.61 17.09 -10.47
CA GLN A 234 13.92 16.75 -9.94
C GLN A 234 13.85 15.50 -9.05
N THR A 235 12.82 15.41 -8.21
CA THR A 235 12.56 14.21 -7.41
C THR A 235 12.28 13.02 -8.31
N ALA A 236 11.37 13.17 -9.28
CA ALA A 236 11.00 12.10 -10.19
C ALA A 236 12.23 11.58 -10.96
N ALA A 237 13.05 12.47 -11.51
CA ALA A 237 14.27 12.10 -12.21
C ALA A 237 15.26 11.34 -11.30
N TRP A 238 15.41 11.77 -10.04
CA TRP A 238 16.33 11.13 -9.10
C TRP A 238 15.91 9.72 -8.71
N PHE A 239 14.61 9.48 -8.44
CA PHE A 239 14.10 8.14 -8.11
C PHE A 239 14.00 7.24 -9.35
N ASN A 240 13.60 7.77 -10.50
CA ASN A 240 13.44 6.98 -11.72
C ASN A 240 14.77 6.47 -12.27
N THR A 241 15.87 7.21 -12.08
CA THR A 241 17.19 6.77 -12.58
C THR A 241 17.59 5.39 -12.05
N PRO A 242 17.66 5.13 -10.73
CA PRO A 242 17.97 3.80 -10.21
C PRO A 242 16.92 2.74 -10.58
N PHE A 243 15.63 3.10 -10.70
CA PHE A 243 14.59 2.15 -11.13
C PHE A 243 14.80 1.69 -12.57
N LEU A 244 15.09 2.61 -13.49
CA LEU A 244 15.39 2.30 -14.88
C LEU A 244 16.67 1.50 -15.04
N LEU A 245 17.72 1.83 -14.28
CA LEU A 245 18.96 1.06 -14.27
C LEU A 245 18.73 -0.37 -13.77
N PHE A 246 17.98 -0.53 -12.68
CA PHE A 246 17.63 -1.84 -12.13
C PHE A 246 16.81 -2.65 -13.16
N GLY A 247 15.75 -2.07 -13.72
CA GLY A 247 14.93 -2.74 -14.73
C GLY A 247 15.70 -3.13 -15.99
N PHE A 248 16.66 -2.31 -16.42
CA PHE A 248 17.53 -2.64 -17.55
C PHE A 248 18.48 -3.81 -17.21
N LEU A 249 19.02 -3.86 -16.00
CA LEU A 249 19.89 -4.96 -15.54
C LEU A 249 19.13 -6.28 -15.42
N THR A 250 17.85 -6.23 -15.02
CA THR A 250 17.05 -7.43 -14.75
C THR A 250 16.04 -7.77 -15.85
N ASP A 251 16.10 -7.11 -17.01
CA ASP A 251 15.19 -7.33 -18.15
C ASP A 251 13.70 -7.14 -17.80
N ARG A 252 13.39 -6.21 -16.89
CA ARG A 252 12.03 -5.89 -16.42
C ARG A 252 11.40 -4.68 -17.13
N LEU A 253 12.16 -3.97 -17.96
CA LEU A 253 11.64 -2.84 -18.74
C LEU A 253 10.94 -3.32 -20.01
N PRO A 254 9.87 -2.64 -20.45
CA PRO A 254 9.34 -2.84 -21.80
C PRO A 254 10.42 -2.65 -22.87
N GLU A 255 10.41 -3.48 -23.91
CA GLU A 255 11.46 -3.49 -24.95
C GLU A 255 11.69 -2.09 -25.57
N GLU A 256 10.61 -1.36 -25.86
CA GLU A 256 10.69 0.00 -26.40
C GLU A 256 11.40 0.97 -25.45
N MET A 257 11.15 0.82 -24.14
CA MET A 257 11.78 1.64 -23.10
C MET A 257 13.26 1.31 -22.97
N ALA A 258 13.62 0.02 -22.93
CA ALA A 258 15.02 -0.42 -22.87
C ALA A 258 15.83 0.10 -24.08
N GLN A 259 15.29 -0.03 -25.29
CA GLN A 259 15.93 0.49 -26.51
C GLN A 259 16.11 2.02 -26.50
N SER A 260 15.17 2.75 -25.88
CA SER A 260 15.27 4.21 -25.74
C SER A 260 16.30 4.66 -24.69
N LEU A 261 16.60 3.79 -23.72
CA LEU A 261 17.51 4.06 -22.61
C LEU A 261 18.96 3.80 -23.01
N GLU A 262 19.24 2.80 -23.85
CA GLU A 262 20.61 2.43 -24.28
C GLU A 262 21.46 3.61 -24.77
N PRO A 263 21.00 4.49 -25.69
CA PRO A 263 21.79 5.62 -26.14
C PRO A 263 22.10 6.64 -25.03
N GLN A 264 21.19 6.79 -24.07
CA GLN A 264 21.36 7.70 -22.93
C GLN A 264 22.41 7.16 -21.96
N LEU A 265 22.43 5.84 -21.76
CA LEU A 265 23.46 5.16 -20.95
C LEU A 265 24.83 5.22 -21.62
N GLU A 266 24.90 5.16 -22.95
CA GLU A 266 26.13 5.37 -23.72
C GLU A 266 26.64 6.81 -23.57
N GLU A 267 25.78 7.81 -23.70
CA GLU A 267 26.14 9.22 -23.50
C GLU A 267 26.62 9.50 -22.08
N ALA A 268 26.00 8.86 -21.08
CA ALA A 268 26.40 8.95 -19.68
C ALA A 268 27.67 8.14 -19.33
N GLY A 269 28.23 7.38 -20.28
CA GLY A 269 29.42 6.54 -20.06
C GLY A 269 29.17 5.32 -19.16
N MET A 270 27.91 4.93 -18.96
CA MET A 270 27.53 3.78 -18.12
C MET A 270 27.34 2.49 -18.92
N ALA A 271 27.21 2.55 -20.24
CA ALA A 271 26.88 1.40 -21.08
C ALA A 271 27.84 0.21 -20.93
N ASP A 272 29.15 0.46 -20.91
CA ASP A 272 30.14 -0.63 -20.77
C ASP A 272 30.03 -1.32 -19.40
N MET A 273 29.81 -0.54 -18.34
CA MET A 273 29.62 -1.06 -16.98
C MET A 273 28.36 -1.93 -16.90
N LEU A 274 27.25 -1.44 -17.45
CA LEU A 274 25.96 -2.14 -17.41
C LEU A 274 25.96 -3.40 -18.29
N LYS A 275 26.60 -3.37 -19.46
CA LYS A 275 26.77 -4.57 -20.30
C LYS A 275 27.65 -5.62 -19.63
N MET A 276 28.71 -5.21 -18.93
CA MET A 276 29.52 -6.15 -18.12
C MET A 276 28.71 -6.75 -16.98
N ALA A 277 27.89 -5.95 -16.30
CA ALA A 277 26.98 -6.38 -15.25
C ALA A 277 25.93 -7.38 -15.77
N GLN A 278 25.27 -7.10 -16.90
CA GLN A 278 24.37 -8.04 -17.58
C GLN A 278 25.08 -9.34 -17.93
N GLY A 279 26.30 -9.28 -18.47
CA GLY A 279 27.10 -10.48 -18.74
C GLY A 279 27.44 -11.30 -17.48
N GLN A 280 27.62 -10.65 -16.32
CA GLN A 280 27.81 -11.34 -15.04
C GLN A 280 26.50 -12.00 -14.57
N LEU A 281 25.36 -11.32 -14.71
CA LEU A 281 24.03 -11.85 -14.41
C LEU A 281 23.70 -13.05 -15.31
N GLU A 282 23.96 -12.95 -16.62
CA GLU A 282 23.83 -14.04 -17.58
C GLU A 282 24.75 -15.23 -17.26
N ALA A 283 25.99 -14.97 -16.84
CA ALA A 283 26.93 -16.02 -16.46
C ALA A 283 26.49 -16.77 -15.20
N LEU A 284 25.84 -16.08 -14.25
CA LEU A 284 25.21 -16.73 -13.09
C LEU A 284 24.03 -17.60 -13.51
N LEU A 285 23.17 -17.08 -14.40
CA LEU A 285 22.05 -17.81 -14.99
C LEU A 285 22.48 -19.09 -15.72
N GLN A 286 23.67 -19.10 -16.35
CA GLN A 286 24.21 -20.27 -17.03
C GLN A 286 24.81 -21.33 -16.09
N GLN A 287 25.15 -20.97 -14.84
CA GLN A 287 25.82 -21.86 -13.89
C GLN A 287 24.84 -22.65 -13.01
N ASP A 288 23.63 -22.14 -12.79
CA ASP A 288 22.62 -22.73 -11.90
C ASP A 288 21.28 -22.83 -12.64
N ALA A 289 20.94 -24.02 -13.15
CA ALA A 289 19.77 -24.23 -14.02
C ALA A 289 18.43 -24.28 -13.26
N GLU A 290 18.46 -24.36 -11.93
CA GLU A 290 17.31 -24.23 -11.04
C GLU A 290 17.39 -22.85 -10.39
N GLN A 291 16.71 -21.90 -11.04
CA GLN A 291 16.77 -20.46 -10.82
C GLN A 291 16.32 -20.07 -9.41
N ASP A 292 17.05 -19.11 -8.83
CA ASP A 292 16.58 -18.31 -7.71
C ASP A 292 16.55 -16.86 -8.20
N PRO A 293 15.40 -16.36 -8.69
CA PRO A 293 15.24 -14.98 -9.17
C PRO A 293 15.80 -13.95 -8.18
N ASP A 294 15.68 -14.24 -6.89
CA ASP A 294 16.18 -13.42 -5.79
C ASP A 294 17.70 -13.18 -5.89
N LYS A 295 18.49 -14.14 -6.40
CA LYS A 295 19.94 -13.98 -6.58
C LYS A 295 20.29 -12.97 -7.68
N ILE A 296 19.47 -12.89 -8.72
CA ILE A 296 19.65 -11.93 -9.82
C ILE A 296 19.36 -10.54 -9.28
N ASP A 297 18.27 -10.41 -8.53
CA ASP A 297 17.83 -9.15 -7.93
C ASP A 297 18.81 -8.64 -6.89
N ASP A 298 19.36 -9.54 -6.06
CA ASP A 298 20.39 -9.22 -5.08
C ASP A 298 21.65 -8.65 -5.74
N LEU A 299 22.14 -9.32 -6.80
CA LEU A 299 23.33 -8.87 -7.54
C LEU A 299 23.06 -7.57 -8.29
N ALA A 300 21.91 -7.42 -8.94
CA ALA A 300 21.54 -6.19 -9.62
C ALA A 300 21.45 -5.01 -8.64
N ALA A 301 20.88 -5.23 -7.44
CA ALA A 301 20.85 -4.23 -6.37
C ALA A 301 22.25 -3.91 -5.82
N ASP A 302 23.16 -4.88 -5.74
CA ASP A 302 24.57 -4.65 -5.34
C ASP A 302 25.32 -3.81 -6.37
N ILE A 303 25.12 -4.09 -7.66
CA ILE A 303 25.69 -3.30 -8.76
C ILE A 303 25.14 -1.88 -8.71
N LEU A 304 23.83 -1.72 -8.53
CA LEU A 304 23.17 -0.43 -8.40
C LEU A 304 23.77 0.38 -7.25
N ALA A 305 23.93 -0.24 -6.07
CA ALA A 305 24.51 0.41 -4.90
C ALA A 305 25.96 0.88 -5.13
N GLN A 306 26.72 0.22 -6.00
CA GLN A 306 28.08 0.64 -6.40
C GLN A 306 28.09 1.81 -7.39
N ILE A 307 27.04 1.95 -8.22
CA ILE A 307 26.92 3.08 -9.15
C ILE A 307 26.70 4.40 -8.40
N GLY A 308 25.97 4.38 -7.28
CA GLY A 308 25.74 5.57 -6.45
C GLY A 308 26.95 6.08 -5.65
N ASP A 309 28.11 5.43 -5.77
CA ASP A 309 29.36 5.82 -5.13
C ASP A 309 30.23 6.78 -5.98
N PHE A 310 29.76 7.14 -7.19
CA PHE A 310 30.40 8.08 -8.12
C PHE A 310 29.73 9.46 -8.13
#